data_AF-A0A1Q8DHY5-F1
#
_entry.id   AF-A0A1Q8DHY5-F1
#
_cell.length_a   1.000
_cell.length_b   1.000
_cell.length_c   1.000
_cell.angle_alpha   90.00
_cell.angle_beta   90.00
_cell.angle_gamma   90.00
#
_symmetry.space_group_name_H-M   'P 1'
#
loop_
_entity.id
_entity.type
_entity.pdbx_description
1 polymer ?
#
loop_
_entity_poly.entity_id
_entity_poly.type
_entity_poly.pdbx_seq_one_letter_code
_entity_poly.pdbx_strand_id
1 'polypeptide(L)'
;MTTYIRKYGKLTSGVESNLDFFIKLRNKIEHRHIEKREIDTLIFGECQSLLFNYESQLIEFFGSNYSINEALVYSLQFSQIRSQQQEKANKSALSKDLSEIITFIQKYRNRLNDNTYNSIEYSIKLVQIPKISNTNRADAAIEFVKWDSLNDEDIAAYEKLNVIIKDKTIKVEAANVGRLKPSEVVKKVNLGLNGKSITQNLHTTLYKLFAIRPNNGSEDPFDTRAEFCLYDEPHTDYVYQDAWVVFLIHFMQTTSFEPSELRCKVRKGEVLNVDQYKI
;
A
#
# COMPACT_ATOMS: atom_id res chain seq x y z
N MET A 1 -35.48 -10.63 -9.06
CA MET A 1 -35.16 -9.21 -9.32
C MET A 1 -35.03 -8.88 -10.81
N THR A 2 -34.64 -9.84 -11.64
CA THR A 2 -34.48 -9.71 -13.10
C THR A 2 -35.70 -9.15 -13.84
N THR A 3 -36.91 -9.32 -13.28
CA THR A 3 -38.16 -8.93 -13.95
C THR A 3 -38.58 -7.47 -13.73
N TYR A 4 -38.25 -6.85 -12.59
CA TYR A 4 -38.70 -5.48 -12.28
C TYR A 4 -37.69 -4.43 -12.74
N ILE A 5 -36.39 -4.66 -12.49
CA ILE A 5 -35.30 -3.77 -12.95
C ILE A 5 -35.33 -3.65 -14.48
N ARG A 6 -35.42 -4.78 -15.18
CA ARG A 6 -35.41 -4.81 -16.65
C ARG A 6 -36.66 -4.20 -17.30
N LYS A 7 -37.75 -4.03 -16.54
CA LYS A 7 -39.07 -3.62 -17.05
C LYS A 7 -39.39 -2.14 -16.83
N TYR A 8 -38.81 -1.48 -15.81
CA TYR A 8 -39.25 -0.14 -15.38
C TYR A 8 -38.15 0.94 -15.31
N GLY A 9 -36.87 0.60 -15.44
CA GLY A 9 -35.80 1.61 -15.49
C GLY A 9 -34.52 1.05 -16.11
N LYS A 10 -33.88 1.80 -17.01
CA LYS A 10 -32.53 1.46 -17.47
C LYS A 10 -31.55 1.92 -16.40
N LEU A 11 -31.34 1.09 -15.37
CA LEU A 11 -30.23 1.31 -14.44
C LEU A 11 -28.91 1.30 -15.23
N THR A 12 -27.98 2.15 -14.81
CA THR A 12 -26.61 2.11 -15.32
C THR A 12 -25.95 0.80 -14.90
N SER A 13 -24.91 0.39 -15.63
CA SER A 13 -24.20 -0.87 -15.34
C SER A 13 -23.56 -0.88 -13.95
N GLY A 14 -23.16 0.29 -13.44
CA GLY A 14 -22.63 0.47 -12.10
C GLY A 14 -23.68 0.17 -11.03
N VAL A 15 -24.86 0.80 -11.13
CA VAL A 15 -25.98 0.57 -10.18
C VAL A 15 -26.44 -0.89 -10.22
N GLU A 16 -26.61 -1.48 -11.42
CA GLU A 16 -27.04 -2.88 -11.55
C GLU A 16 -26.01 -3.84 -10.91
N SER A 17 -24.73 -3.61 -11.13
CA SER A 17 -23.66 -4.43 -10.55
C SER A 17 -23.54 -4.27 -9.04
N ASN A 18 -23.75 -3.05 -8.51
CA ASN A 18 -23.78 -2.81 -7.07
C ASN A 18 -24.95 -3.57 -6.40
N LEU A 19 -26.15 -3.49 -6.98
CA LEU A 19 -27.32 -4.22 -6.47
C LEU A 19 -27.13 -5.74 -6.53
N ASP A 20 -26.67 -6.26 -7.67
CA ASP A 20 -26.40 -7.71 -7.85
C ASP A 20 -25.32 -8.22 -6.89
N PHE A 21 -24.30 -7.40 -6.61
CA PHE A 21 -23.30 -7.69 -5.57
C PHE A 21 -23.96 -7.89 -4.20
N PHE A 22 -24.79 -6.94 -3.73
CA PHE A 22 -25.41 -7.03 -2.41
C PHE A 22 -26.41 -8.16 -2.27
N ILE A 23 -27.17 -8.48 -3.32
CA ILE A 23 -28.12 -9.61 -3.29
C ILE A 23 -27.36 -10.93 -3.12
N LYS A 24 -26.30 -11.12 -3.90
CA LYS A 24 -25.46 -12.32 -3.82
C LYS A 24 -24.70 -12.40 -2.51
N LEU A 25 -24.24 -11.25 -1.99
CA LEU A 25 -23.55 -11.17 -0.71
C LEU A 25 -24.51 -11.50 0.45
N ARG A 26 -25.72 -10.92 0.46
CA ARG A 26 -26.76 -11.23 1.46
C ARG A 26 -27.02 -12.72 1.55
N ASN A 27 -27.23 -13.39 0.42
CA ASN A 27 -27.45 -14.84 0.37
C ASN A 27 -26.29 -15.64 0.99
N LYS A 28 -25.06 -15.12 0.93
CA LYS A 28 -23.89 -15.78 1.53
C LYS A 28 -23.76 -15.51 3.03
N ILE A 29 -24.19 -14.34 3.49
CA ILE A 29 -24.13 -13.94 4.90
C ILE A 29 -25.27 -14.57 5.71
N GLU A 30 -26.50 -14.62 5.18
CA GLU A 30 -27.68 -15.12 5.89
C GLU A 30 -27.55 -16.56 6.40
N HIS A 31 -26.68 -17.36 5.78
CA HIS A 31 -26.48 -18.77 6.14
C HIS A 31 -25.27 -19.03 7.07
N ARG A 32 -24.62 -17.99 7.61
CA ARG A 32 -23.33 -18.14 8.35
C ARG A 32 -23.24 -17.26 9.59
N HIS A 33 -22.54 -17.76 10.62
CA HIS A 33 -22.24 -16.99 11.83
C HIS A 33 -20.92 -16.24 11.65
N ILE A 34 -20.97 -15.06 11.04
CA ILE A 34 -19.78 -14.28 10.71
C ILE A 34 -19.60 -13.14 11.71
N GLU A 35 -18.39 -12.98 12.23
CA GLU A 35 -18.00 -11.75 12.91
C GLU A 35 -17.99 -10.60 11.90
N LYS A 36 -19.05 -9.77 11.95
CA LYS A 36 -19.43 -8.81 10.90
C LYS A 36 -18.37 -7.75 10.56
N ARG A 37 -17.52 -7.40 11.52
CA ARG A 37 -16.62 -6.23 11.46
C ARG A 37 -15.57 -6.29 10.35
N GLU A 38 -15.10 -7.48 9.98
CA GLU A 38 -14.05 -7.61 8.95
C GLU A 38 -14.58 -7.40 7.54
N ILE A 39 -15.83 -7.79 7.31
CA ILE A 39 -16.50 -7.59 6.02
C ILE A 39 -16.86 -6.13 5.83
N ASP A 40 -17.33 -5.46 6.88
CA ASP A 40 -17.81 -4.07 6.83
C ASP A 40 -16.76 -3.12 6.21
N THR A 41 -15.49 -3.28 6.60
CA THR A 41 -14.39 -2.46 6.03
C THR A 41 -14.10 -2.84 4.57
N LEU A 42 -14.20 -4.11 4.21
CA LEU A 42 -13.86 -4.63 2.88
C LEU A 42 -14.84 -4.18 1.80
N ILE A 43 -16.11 -3.99 2.15
CA ILE A 43 -17.20 -3.64 1.22
C ILE A 43 -17.71 -2.20 1.40
N PHE A 44 -17.00 -1.38 2.18
CA PHE A 44 -17.46 -0.05 2.57
C PHE A 44 -17.79 0.84 1.36
N GLY A 45 -16.94 0.82 0.32
CA GLY A 45 -17.16 1.60 -0.90
C GLY A 45 -18.43 1.18 -1.63
N GLU A 46 -18.67 -0.13 -1.76
CA GLU A 46 -19.92 -0.65 -2.33
C GLU A 46 -21.14 -0.23 -1.49
N CYS A 47 -21.04 -0.25 -0.16
CA CYS A 47 -22.14 0.16 0.74
C CYS A 47 -22.50 1.64 0.57
N GLN A 48 -21.49 2.51 0.49
CA GLN A 48 -21.70 3.94 0.28
C GLN A 48 -22.34 4.19 -1.08
N SER A 49 -21.85 3.54 -2.14
CA SER A 49 -22.47 3.64 -3.47
C SER A 49 -23.91 3.16 -3.47
N LEU A 50 -24.25 2.08 -2.75
CA LEU A 50 -25.63 1.60 -2.62
C LEU A 50 -26.55 2.68 -2.03
N LEU A 51 -26.10 3.37 -0.99
CA LEU A 51 -26.87 4.45 -0.35
C LEU A 51 -27.01 5.66 -1.28
N PHE A 52 -25.94 6.09 -1.95
CA PHE A 52 -26.00 7.20 -2.92
C PHE A 52 -26.89 6.88 -4.13
N ASN A 53 -26.82 5.65 -4.63
CA ASN A 53 -27.69 5.19 -5.71
C ASN A 53 -29.16 5.21 -5.27
N TYR A 54 -29.44 4.76 -4.04
CA TYR A 54 -30.79 4.78 -3.49
C TYR A 54 -31.32 6.22 -3.38
N GLU A 55 -30.52 7.12 -2.79
CA GLU A 55 -30.84 8.55 -2.68
C GLU A 55 -31.13 9.17 -4.05
N SER A 56 -30.24 8.94 -5.02
CA SER A 56 -30.37 9.49 -6.37
C SER A 56 -31.65 9.00 -7.05
N GLN A 57 -31.97 7.71 -6.92
CA GLN A 57 -33.21 7.14 -7.47
C GLN A 57 -34.46 7.66 -6.75
N LEU A 58 -34.37 7.89 -5.45
CA LEU A 58 -35.46 8.45 -4.67
C LEU A 58 -35.77 9.88 -5.11
N ILE A 59 -34.74 10.71 -5.28
CA ILE A 59 -34.86 12.08 -5.82
C ILE A 59 -35.40 12.05 -7.26
N GLU A 60 -34.93 11.13 -8.10
CA GLU A 60 -35.40 10.98 -9.49
C GLU A 60 -36.90 10.66 -9.55
N PHE A 61 -37.39 9.76 -8.68
CA PHE A 61 -38.78 9.32 -8.70
C PHE A 61 -39.75 10.25 -7.97
N PHE A 62 -39.31 10.87 -6.86
CA PHE A 62 -40.21 11.59 -5.96
C PHE A 62 -39.86 13.07 -5.79
N GLY A 63 -38.73 13.53 -6.31
CA GLY A 63 -38.23 14.89 -6.18
C GLY A 63 -37.39 15.11 -4.92
N SER A 64 -36.70 16.25 -4.87
CA SER A 64 -35.71 16.58 -3.82
C SER A 64 -36.29 16.67 -2.41
N ASN A 65 -37.60 16.93 -2.26
CA ASN A 65 -38.26 17.04 -0.95
C ASN A 65 -38.29 15.72 -0.16
N TYR A 66 -38.00 14.59 -0.83
CA TYR A 66 -37.92 13.28 -0.18
C TYR A 66 -36.47 12.85 0.06
N SER A 67 -35.50 13.73 -0.23
CA SER A 67 -34.08 13.49 0.00
C SER A 67 -33.80 13.13 1.46
N ILE A 68 -32.99 12.09 1.68
CA ILE A 68 -32.58 11.63 3.02
C ILE A 68 -31.36 12.42 3.51
N ASN A 69 -30.68 13.14 2.62
CA ASN A 69 -29.48 13.93 2.92
C ASN A 69 -29.74 14.99 4.01
N GLU A 70 -30.95 15.56 4.07
CA GLU A 70 -31.33 16.54 5.11
C GLU A 70 -31.21 16.00 6.55
N ALA A 71 -31.27 14.67 6.73
CA ALA A 71 -31.17 14.02 8.05
C ALA A 71 -29.78 13.44 8.38
N LEU A 72 -28.89 13.27 7.39
CA LEU A 72 -27.63 12.52 7.51
C LEU A 72 -26.46 13.26 6.85
N VAL A 73 -26.31 14.55 7.17
CA VAL A 73 -25.37 15.46 6.48
C VAL A 73 -23.93 14.91 6.45
N TYR A 74 -23.41 14.37 7.56
CA TYR A 74 -22.14 13.63 7.58
C TYR A 74 -22.15 12.53 8.64
N SER A 75 -21.81 11.30 8.26
CA SER A 75 -21.55 10.22 9.21
C SER A 75 -20.15 10.38 9.83
N LEU A 76 -20.05 10.29 11.17
CA LEU A 76 -18.76 10.22 11.84
C LEU A 76 -18.05 8.92 11.45
N GLN A 77 -16.93 9.04 10.76
CA GLN A 77 -16.10 7.91 10.35
C GLN A 77 -14.89 7.82 11.29
N PHE A 78 -14.88 6.78 12.12
CA PHE A 78 -13.69 6.47 12.89
C PHE A 78 -12.73 5.68 11.99
N SER A 79 -11.59 6.29 11.71
CA SER A 79 -10.42 5.54 11.23
C SER A 79 -10.03 4.54 12.32
N GLN A 80 -10.25 3.25 12.07
CA GLN A 80 -9.54 2.24 12.85
C GLN A 80 -8.09 2.27 12.37
N ILE A 81 -7.23 3.01 13.06
CA ILE A 81 -5.78 2.83 12.94
C ILE A 81 -5.49 1.44 13.51
N ARG A 82 -5.56 0.41 12.65
CA ARG A 82 -5.25 -0.96 13.05
C ARG A 82 -3.74 -1.03 13.30
N SER A 83 -3.35 -1.55 14.47
CA SER A 83 -1.95 -1.86 14.70
C SER A 83 -1.54 -3.05 13.83
N GLN A 84 -0.29 -3.09 13.36
CA GLN A 84 0.21 -4.20 12.54
C GLN A 84 0.05 -5.57 13.22
N GLN A 85 -0.02 -5.61 14.55
CA GLN A 85 -0.28 -6.84 15.33
C GLN A 85 -1.73 -7.33 15.19
N GLN A 86 -2.73 -6.43 15.11
CA GLN A 86 -4.12 -6.82 14.88
C GLN A 86 -4.34 -7.38 13.47
N GLU A 87 -3.68 -6.82 12.45
CA GLU A 87 -3.78 -7.34 11.08
C GLU A 87 -3.15 -8.73 10.93
N LYS A 88 -2.02 -8.98 11.60
CA LYS A 88 -1.35 -10.30 11.60
C LYS A 88 -2.17 -11.35 12.33
N ALA A 89 -2.76 -11.00 13.49
CA ALA A 89 -3.62 -11.90 14.25
C ALA A 89 -4.89 -12.30 13.46
N ASN A 90 -5.54 -11.34 12.78
CA ASN A 90 -6.73 -11.61 11.98
C ASN A 90 -6.41 -12.50 10.76
N LYS A 91 -5.30 -12.23 10.04
CA LYS A 91 -4.88 -13.08 8.90
C LYS A 91 -4.63 -14.54 9.30
N SER A 92 -4.13 -14.79 10.51
CA SER A 92 -3.89 -16.16 11.02
C SER A 92 -5.14 -16.87 11.56
N ALA A 93 -6.21 -16.13 11.85
CA ALA A 93 -7.42 -16.63 12.50
C ALA A 93 -8.67 -16.51 11.60
N LEU A 94 -8.49 -16.44 10.27
CA LEU A 94 -9.62 -16.31 9.36
C LEU A 94 -10.48 -17.58 9.37
N SER A 95 -11.73 -17.47 9.83
CA SER A 95 -12.67 -18.58 9.74
C SER A 95 -12.88 -19.00 8.28
N LYS A 96 -13.18 -20.29 8.06
CA LYS A 96 -13.49 -20.81 6.72
C LYS A 96 -14.61 -20.01 6.04
N ASP A 97 -15.61 -19.61 6.82
CA ASP A 97 -16.74 -18.81 6.34
C ASP A 97 -16.34 -17.43 5.85
N LEU A 98 -15.45 -16.75 6.56
CA LEU A 98 -14.93 -15.46 6.14
C LEU A 98 -14.08 -15.57 4.87
N SER A 99 -13.24 -16.60 4.78
CA SER A 99 -12.41 -16.87 3.60
C SER A 99 -13.25 -17.07 2.33
N GLU A 100 -14.38 -17.78 2.44
CA GLU A 100 -15.30 -17.98 1.32
C GLU A 100 -16.01 -16.69 0.88
N ILE A 101 -16.29 -15.77 1.80
CA ILE A 101 -16.86 -14.47 1.49
C ILE A 101 -15.84 -13.57 0.80
N ILE A 102 -14.62 -13.48 1.31
CA ILE A 102 -13.54 -12.73 0.67
C ILE A 102 -13.31 -13.25 -0.76
N THR A 103 -13.28 -14.57 -0.92
CA THR A 103 -13.13 -15.21 -2.24
C THR A 103 -14.28 -14.83 -3.16
N PHE A 104 -15.52 -14.80 -2.66
CA PHE A 104 -16.67 -14.34 -3.45
C PHE A 104 -16.52 -12.88 -3.88
N ILE A 105 -16.14 -11.99 -2.96
CA ILE A 105 -15.98 -10.55 -3.24
C ILE A 105 -14.94 -10.35 -4.34
N GLN A 106 -13.78 -11.00 -4.22
CA GLN A 106 -12.70 -10.94 -5.23
C GLN A 106 -13.16 -11.47 -6.59
N LYS A 107 -13.81 -12.64 -6.62
CA LYS A 107 -14.33 -13.23 -7.87
C LYS A 107 -15.40 -12.33 -8.52
N TYR A 108 -16.23 -11.67 -7.72
CA TYR A 108 -17.24 -10.76 -8.24
C TYR A 108 -16.58 -9.55 -8.91
N ARG A 109 -15.65 -8.88 -8.20
CA ARG A 109 -14.91 -7.71 -8.70
C ARG A 109 -14.17 -8.03 -10.00
N ASN A 110 -13.46 -9.15 -10.05
CA ASN A 110 -12.68 -9.56 -11.24
C ASN A 110 -13.53 -9.91 -12.47
N ARG A 111 -14.84 -10.10 -12.32
CA ARG A 111 -15.76 -10.35 -13.44
C ARG A 111 -16.26 -9.06 -14.07
N LEU A 112 -16.19 -7.95 -13.37
CA LEU A 112 -16.64 -6.66 -13.88
C LEU A 112 -15.64 -6.14 -14.91
N ASN A 113 -16.14 -5.45 -15.94
CA ASN A 113 -15.28 -4.69 -16.83
C ASN A 113 -14.77 -3.44 -16.12
N ASP A 114 -13.69 -2.86 -16.64
CA ASP A 114 -13.00 -1.72 -16.02
C ASP A 114 -13.89 -0.49 -15.88
N ASN A 115 -14.77 -0.24 -16.84
CA ASN A 115 -15.69 0.91 -16.79
C ASN A 115 -16.68 0.80 -15.62
N THR A 116 -17.28 -0.38 -15.45
CA THR A 116 -18.18 -0.65 -14.33
C THR A 116 -17.42 -0.69 -13.01
N TYR A 117 -16.26 -1.34 -12.95
CA TYR A 117 -15.46 -1.47 -11.73
C TYR A 117 -14.96 -0.12 -11.20
N ASN A 118 -14.63 0.80 -12.09
CA ASN A 118 -14.17 2.14 -11.73
C ASN A 118 -15.31 3.17 -11.58
N SER A 119 -16.57 2.78 -11.80
CA SER A 119 -17.72 3.68 -11.60
C SER A 119 -17.98 3.94 -10.12
N ILE A 120 -18.22 5.22 -9.78
CA ILE A 120 -18.65 5.65 -8.44
C ILE A 120 -19.99 4.99 -8.07
N GLU A 121 -20.84 4.69 -9.05
CA GLU A 121 -22.10 3.99 -8.84
C GLU A 121 -21.91 2.53 -8.42
N TYR A 122 -20.79 1.90 -8.79
CA TYR A 122 -20.45 0.54 -8.35
C TYR A 122 -19.81 0.54 -6.97
N SER A 123 -18.73 1.32 -6.79
CA SER A 123 -17.99 1.41 -5.54
C SER A 123 -17.25 2.74 -5.46
N ILE A 124 -17.56 3.55 -4.45
CA ILE A 124 -16.89 4.82 -4.21
C ILE A 124 -15.56 4.60 -3.49
N LYS A 125 -14.52 5.31 -3.95
CA LYS A 125 -13.19 5.33 -3.33
C LYS A 125 -12.99 6.73 -2.74
N LEU A 126 -12.85 6.82 -1.42
CA LEU A 126 -12.73 8.08 -0.70
C LEU A 126 -11.30 8.26 -0.18
N VAL A 127 -10.76 9.45 -0.35
CA VAL A 127 -9.49 9.88 0.26
C VAL A 127 -9.79 11.11 1.11
N GLN A 128 -9.52 11.03 2.41
CA GLN A 128 -9.66 12.15 3.33
C GLN A 128 -8.27 12.66 3.70
N ILE A 129 -8.03 13.93 3.42
CA ILE A 129 -6.75 14.58 3.72
C ILE A 129 -7.03 15.70 4.73
N PRO A 130 -6.48 15.63 5.95
CA PRO A 130 -6.64 16.72 6.90
C PRO A 130 -5.94 17.97 6.34
N LYS A 131 -6.70 19.05 6.16
CA LYS A 131 -6.17 20.35 5.76
C LYS A 131 -5.51 21.00 6.99
N ILE A 132 -4.21 21.28 6.90
CA ILE A 132 -3.54 22.14 7.89
C ILE A 132 -3.92 23.58 7.54
N SER A 133 -4.87 24.14 8.28
CA SER A 133 -5.38 25.50 8.06
C SER A 133 -4.28 26.53 8.30
N ASN A 134 -3.88 27.28 7.26
CA ASN A 134 -3.09 28.52 7.38
C ASN A 134 -3.83 29.77 6.86
N THR A 135 -5.09 29.68 6.43
CA THR A 135 -5.91 30.83 6.02
C THR A 135 -7.41 30.54 6.12
N ASN A 136 -8.18 31.61 6.40
CA ASN A 136 -9.63 31.76 6.52
C ASN A 136 -10.40 30.88 7.53
N ARG A 137 -11.04 31.54 8.51
CA ARG A 137 -11.79 30.91 9.62
C ARG A 137 -13.16 30.33 9.22
N ALA A 138 -13.47 30.29 7.92
CA ALA A 138 -14.81 29.96 7.40
C ALA A 138 -14.79 28.77 6.42
N ASP A 139 -13.67 28.05 6.30
CA ASP A 139 -13.58 26.90 5.41
C ASP A 139 -14.49 25.76 5.89
N ALA A 140 -15.14 25.07 4.94
CA ALA A 140 -15.96 23.90 5.23
C ALA A 140 -15.09 22.77 5.80
N ALA A 141 -15.62 22.00 6.76
CA ALA A 141 -14.88 20.90 7.38
C ALA A 141 -14.57 19.74 6.41
N ILE A 142 -15.37 19.59 5.35
CA ILE A 142 -15.21 18.62 4.27
C ILE A 142 -15.56 19.32 2.96
N GLU A 143 -14.65 19.27 1.99
CA GLU A 143 -14.84 19.81 0.64
C GLU A 143 -14.96 18.65 -0.37
N PHE A 144 -16.02 18.68 -1.19
CA PHE A 144 -16.20 17.70 -2.27
C PHE A 144 -15.63 18.25 -3.58
N VAL A 145 -14.84 17.42 -4.25
CA VAL A 145 -14.26 17.75 -5.54
C VAL A 145 -15.06 17.03 -6.61
N LYS A 146 -15.71 17.80 -7.49
CA LYS A 146 -16.40 17.23 -8.66
C LYS A 146 -15.36 16.93 -9.74
N TRP A 147 -15.01 15.66 -9.86
CA TRP A 147 -14.00 15.18 -10.82
C TRP A 147 -14.29 15.64 -12.26
N ASP A 148 -15.55 15.58 -12.68
CA ASP A 148 -15.97 15.94 -14.05
C ASP A 148 -15.84 17.44 -14.38
N SER A 149 -15.55 18.26 -13.36
CA SER A 149 -15.36 19.71 -13.53
C SER A 149 -13.89 20.14 -13.41
N LEU A 150 -12.97 19.19 -13.23
CA LEU A 150 -11.54 19.47 -13.11
C LEU A 150 -10.90 19.67 -14.49
N ASN A 151 -9.88 20.54 -14.54
CA ASN A 151 -9.01 20.66 -15.69
C ASN A 151 -7.89 19.59 -15.64
N ASP A 152 -7.16 19.44 -16.74
CA ASP A 152 -6.09 18.43 -16.86
C ASP A 152 -4.95 18.61 -15.82
N GLU A 153 -4.68 19.85 -15.39
CA GLU A 153 -3.65 20.15 -14.37
C GLU A 153 -4.08 19.67 -12.98
N ASP A 154 -5.33 19.92 -12.60
CA ASP A 154 -5.90 19.47 -11.33
C ASP A 154 -5.97 17.94 -11.29
N ILE A 155 -6.40 17.31 -12.39
CA ILE A 155 -6.40 15.84 -12.53
C ILE A 155 -4.99 15.28 -12.29
N ALA A 156 -3.96 15.86 -12.93
CA ALA A 156 -2.58 15.43 -12.75
C ALA A 156 -2.08 15.60 -11.30
N ALA A 157 -2.51 16.66 -10.61
CA ALA A 157 -2.18 16.88 -9.20
C ALA A 157 -2.82 15.81 -8.29
N TYR A 158 -4.09 15.44 -8.54
CA TYR A 158 -4.76 14.33 -7.84
C TYR A 158 -4.10 12.98 -8.11
N GLU A 159 -3.71 12.70 -9.35
CA GLU A 159 -2.99 11.47 -9.70
C GLU A 159 -1.64 11.38 -8.96
N LYS A 160 -0.88 12.48 -8.91
CA LYS A 160 0.38 12.55 -8.16
C LYS A 160 0.15 12.29 -6.67
N LEU A 161 -0.94 12.80 -6.10
CA LEU A 161 -1.31 12.54 -4.73
C LEU A 161 -1.66 11.05 -4.49
N ASN A 162 -2.41 10.42 -5.40
CA ASN A 162 -2.71 8.99 -5.36
C ASN A 162 -1.43 8.14 -5.43
N VAL A 163 -0.44 8.53 -6.25
CA VAL A 163 0.88 7.89 -6.30
C VAL A 163 1.60 8.01 -4.96
N ILE A 164 1.60 9.20 -4.34
CA ILE A 164 2.23 9.40 -3.02
C ILE A 164 1.57 8.53 -1.95
N ILE A 165 0.23 8.44 -1.95
CA ILE A 165 -0.52 7.60 -1.01
C ILE A 165 -0.16 6.13 -1.24
N LYS A 166 -0.21 5.67 -2.49
CA LYS A 166 0.12 4.29 -2.85
C LYS A 166 1.56 3.93 -2.48
N ASP A 167 2.52 4.81 -2.74
CA ASP A 167 3.92 4.61 -2.34
C ASP A 167 4.09 4.53 -0.83
N LYS A 168 3.37 5.36 -0.07
CA LYS A 168 3.37 5.29 1.41
C LYS A 168 2.74 3.99 1.90
N THR A 169 1.60 3.57 1.36
CA THR A 169 0.92 2.33 1.75
C THR A 169 1.74 1.09 1.39
N ILE A 170 2.35 1.05 0.20
CA ILE A 170 3.28 -0.02 -0.20
C ILE A 170 4.49 -0.04 0.74
N LYS A 171 5.08 1.12 1.07
CA LYS A 171 6.19 1.20 2.03
C LYS A 171 5.81 0.68 3.43
N VAL A 172 4.55 0.84 3.85
CA VAL A 172 4.04 0.38 5.15
C VAL A 172 3.69 -1.12 5.14
N GLU A 173 3.09 -1.64 4.07
CA GLU A 173 2.69 -3.06 3.96
C GLU A 173 3.85 -3.98 3.52
N ALA A 174 4.90 -3.44 2.92
CA ALA A 174 6.01 -4.20 2.36
C ALA A 174 7.36 -3.76 2.96
N ALA A 175 7.54 -3.94 4.28
CA ALA A 175 8.81 -3.64 4.94
C ALA A 175 10.04 -4.35 4.29
N ASN A 176 9.83 -5.49 3.61
CA ASN A 176 10.90 -6.29 3.01
C ASN A 176 10.77 -6.61 1.50
N VAL A 177 9.80 -6.06 0.77
CA VAL A 177 9.71 -6.36 -0.68
C VAL A 177 10.88 -5.69 -1.41
N GLY A 178 11.68 -6.48 -2.12
CA GLY A 178 12.87 -6.02 -2.83
C GLY A 178 14.12 -5.84 -1.96
N ARG A 179 14.07 -6.24 -0.68
CA ARG A 179 15.24 -6.22 0.21
C ARG A 179 16.03 -7.53 0.10
N LEU A 180 17.35 -7.45 0.22
CA LEU A 180 18.27 -8.56 0.04
C LEU A 180 18.86 -9.01 1.38
N LYS A 181 18.91 -10.32 1.60
CA LYS A 181 19.74 -10.92 2.65
C LYS A 181 21.24 -10.80 2.31
N PRO A 182 22.15 -10.85 3.29
CA PRO A 182 23.60 -10.85 3.03
C PRO A 182 24.03 -11.88 1.98
N SER A 183 23.44 -13.08 1.99
CA SER A 183 23.72 -14.15 1.03
C SER A 183 23.31 -13.79 -0.40
N GLU A 184 22.19 -13.09 -0.55
CA GLU A 184 21.69 -12.63 -1.84
C GLU A 184 22.53 -11.47 -2.40
N VAL A 185 23.01 -10.57 -1.54
CA VAL A 185 23.97 -9.53 -1.94
C VAL A 185 25.21 -10.16 -2.55
N VAL A 186 25.84 -11.11 -1.86
CA VAL A 186 27.05 -11.78 -2.36
C VAL A 186 26.78 -12.53 -3.66
N LYS A 187 25.62 -13.21 -3.77
CA LYS A 187 25.21 -13.87 -5.01
C LYS A 187 25.07 -12.87 -6.16
N LYS A 188 24.35 -11.76 -5.97
CA LYS A 188 24.14 -10.74 -7.01
C LYS A 188 25.44 -10.02 -7.39
N VAL A 189 26.30 -9.69 -6.43
CA VAL A 189 27.61 -9.08 -6.71
C VAL A 189 28.46 -10.04 -7.54
N ASN A 190 28.55 -11.32 -7.17
CA ASN A 190 29.32 -12.30 -7.92
C ASN A 190 28.79 -12.53 -9.34
N LEU A 191 27.48 -12.41 -9.57
CA LEU A 191 26.90 -12.45 -10.92
C LEU A 191 27.30 -11.23 -11.77
N GLY A 192 27.54 -10.07 -11.15
CA GLY A 192 27.96 -8.85 -11.83
C GLY A 192 29.48 -8.68 -11.98
N LEU A 193 30.28 -9.55 -11.37
CA LEU A 193 31.74 -9.50 -11.44
C LEU A 193 32.26 -10.49 -12.50
N ASN A 194 32.90 -9.96 -13.55
CA ASN A 194 33.57 -10.76 -14.56
C ASN A 194 34.93 -11.24 -14.05
N GLY A 195 34.99 -12.46 -13.52
CA GLY A 195 36.25 -13.15 -13.15
C GLY A 195 36.76 -12.87 -11.73
N LYS A 196 36.07 -12.04 -10.93
CA LYS A 196 36.32 -11.86 -9.50
C LYS A 196 35.12 -12.37 -8.70
N SER A 197 35.35 -12.85 -7.48
CA SER A 197 34.27 -13.21 -6.57
C SER A 197 34.55 -12.71 -5.16
N ILE A 198 33.48 -12.33 -4.46
CA ILE A 198 33.51 -11.96 -3.05
C ILE A 198 32.93 -13.09 -2.21
N THR A 199 33.48 -13.24 -1.00
CA THR A 199 32.97 -14.18 0.01
C THR A 199 32.12 -13.44 1.04
N GLN A 200 31.37 -14.19 1.84
CA GLN A 200 30.58 -13.63 2.96
C GLN A 200 31.44 -12.86 3.96
N ASN A 201 32.67 -13.32 4.19
CA ASN A 201 33.63 -12.66 5.06
C ASN A 201 34.10 -11.32 4.47
N LEU A 202 34.28 -11.27 3.15
CA LEU A 202 34.65 -10.03 2.47
C LEU A 202 33.48 -9.03 2.46
N HIS A 203 32.24 -9.47 2.20
CA HIS A 203 31.05 -8.63 2.36
C HIS A 203 30.94 -8.06 3.78
N THR A 204 31.26 -8.87 4.80
CA THR A 204 31.32 -8.41 6.19
C THR A 204 32.36 -7.33 6.42
N THR A 205 33.52 -7.46 5.77
CA THR A 205 34.59 -6.47 5.82
C THR A 205 34.14 -5.16 5.14
N LEU A 206 33.45 -5.25 4.01
CA LEU A 206 33.04 -4.11 3.21
C LEU A 206 31.99 -3.25 3.92
N TYR A 207 30.94 -3.83 4.51
CA TYR A 207 29.94 -3.00 5.20
C TYR A 207 30.53 -2.25 6.40
N LYS A 208 31.54 -2.84 7.08
CA LYS A 208 32.27 -2.20 8.18
C LYS A 208 33.19 -1.09 7.67
N LEU A 209 33.93 -1.37 6.60
CA LEU A 209 34.85 -0.41 5.99
C LEU A 209 34.13 0.84 5.50
N PHE A 210 32.93 0.71 4.98
CA PHE A 210 32.11 1.82 4.49
C PHE A 210 31.12 2.37 5.53
N ALA A 211 31.13 1.82 6.74
CA ALA A 211 30.25 2.21 7.85
C ALA A 211 28.77 2.36 7.43
N ILE A 212 28.26 1.44 6.61
CA ILE A 212 26.87 1.53 6.11
C ILE A 212 25.82 1.07 7.13
N ARG A 213 26.28 0.42 8.22
CA ARG A 213 25.46 -0.06 9.33
C ARG A 213 26.35 -0.24 10.56
N PRO A 214 25.79 -0.26 11.78
CA PRO A 214 26.55 -0.47 12.99
C PRO A 214 26.85 -1.97 13.20
N ASN A 215 27.66 -2.28 14.20
CA ASN A 215 27.93 -3.68 14.56
C ASN A 215 26.68 -4.35 15.15
N ASN A 216 26.65 -5.69 15.09
CA ASN A 216 25.61 -6.45 15.76
C ASN A 216 25.67 -6.15 17.28
N GLY A 217 24.52 -5.83 17.88
CA GLY A 217 24.43 -5.46 19.30
C GLY A 217 24.77 -4.00 19.62
N SER A 218 24.78 -3.11 18.62
CA SER A 218 24.83 -1.65 18.84
C SER A 218 23.66 -1.15 19.69
N GLU A 219 23.90 -0.11 20.50
CA GLU A 219 22.83 0.58 21.26
C GLU A 219 21.80 1.23 20.32
N ASP A 220 22.25 1.67 19.15
CA ASP A 220 21.39 2.13 18.07
C ASP A 220 21.60 1.24 16.82
N PRO A 221 20.74 0.22 16.61
CA PRO A 221 20.75 -0.59 15.40
C PRO A 221 20.22 0.14 14.16
N PHE A 222 19.51 1.27 14.32
CA PHE A 222 18.89 1.99 13.21
C PHE A 222 19.85 2.95 12.51
N ASP A 223 21.02 3.22 13.11
CA ASP A 223 22.11 4.05 12.54
C ASP A 223 22.75 3.39 11.31
N THR A 224 21.98 3.38 10.22
CA THR A 224 22.28 2.74 8.95
C THR A 224 22.25 3.77 7.83
N ARG A 225 23.09 3.58 6.82
CA ARG A 225 22.96 4.31 5.56
C ARG A 225 21.77 3.73 4.80
N ALA A 226 20.62 4.36 4.99
CA ALA A 226 19.33 3.96 4.44
C ALA A 226 19.28 3.84 2.90
N GLU A 227 20.30 4.27 2.16
CA GLU A 227 20.47 3.99 0.72
C GLU A 227 20.92 2.54 0.46
N PHE A 228 21.70 1.94 1.38
CA PHE A 228 22.36 0.65 1.19
C PHE A 228 21.85 -0.44 2.12
N CYS A 229 21.54 -0.09 3.37
CA CYS A 229 21.21 -1.05 4.42
C CYS A 229 20.15 -0.46 5.35
N LEU A 230 19.30 -1.33 5.88
CA LEU A 230 18.25 -1.00 6.84
C LEU A 230 18.21 -2.10 7.90
N TYR A 231 17.85 -1.75 9.12
CA TYR A 231 17.61 -2.70 10.19
C TYR A 231 16.18 -3.26 10.10
N ASP A 232 16.04 -4.58 10.10
CA ASP A 232 14.77 -5.31 10.20
C ASP A 232 14.54 -5.65 11.68
N GLU A 233 13.82 -4.76 12.36
CA GLU A 233 13.46 -4.92 13.77
C GLU A 233 12.73 -6.25 14.06
N PRO A 234 11.73 -6.69 13.26
CA PRO A 234 11.08 -8.00 13.43
C PRO A 234 12.02 -9.20 13.47
N HIS A 235 13.09 -9.21 12.66
CA HIS A 235 14.04 -10.34 12.59
C HIS A 235 15.36 -10.06 13.33
N THR A 236 15.51 -8.88 13.91
CA THR A 236 16.72 -8.40 14.59
C THR A 236 17.98 -8.50 13.72
N ASP A 237 17.82 -8.43 12.40
CA ASP A 237 18.91 -8.50 11.44
C ASP A 237 18.91 -7.26 10.53
N TYR A 238 19.79 -7.25 9.52
CA TYR A 238 19.80 -6.16 8.57
C TYR A 238 19.61 -6.68 7.16
N VAL A 239 18.85 -5.91 6.40
CA VAL A 239 18.56 -6.14 5.01
C VAL A 239 19.23 -5.08 4.13
N TYR A 240 19.50 -5.44 2.88
CA TYR A 240 20.26 -4.62 1.95
C TYR A 240 19.43 -4.23 0.73
N GLN A 241 19.86 -3.16 0.07
CA GLN A 241 19.26 -2.67 -1.17
C GLN A 241 20.12 -2.99 -2.38
N ASP A 242 19.50 -3.00 -3.56
CA ASP A 242 20.23 -3.18 -4.83
C ASP A 242 21.29 -2.10 -5.04
N ALA A 243 21.10 -0.88 -4.51
CA ALA A 243 22.12 0.17 -4.54
C ALA A 243 23.45 -0.28 -3.90
N TRP A 244 23.39 -1.11 -2.85
CA TRP A 244 24.60 -1.68 -2.24
C TRP A 244 25.30 -2.67 -3.16
N VAL A 245 24.54 -3.48 -3.89
CA VAL A 245 25.07 -4.42 -4.88
C VAL A 245 25.79 -3.67 -6.00
N VAL A 246 25.14 -2.64 -6.56
CA VAL A 246 25.70 -1.81 -7.65
C VAL A 246 26.99 -1.13 -7.20
N PHE A 247 26.98 -0.53 -6.01
CA PHE A 247 28.17 0.10 -5.43
C PHE A 247 29.32 -0.90 -5.27
N LEU A 248 29.07 -2.09 -4.72
CA LEU A 248 30.10 -3.11 -4.54
C LEU A 248 30.67 -3.62 -5.87
N ILE A 249 29.83 -3.82 -6.90
CA ILE A 249 30.30 -4.21 -8.23
C ILE A 249 31.24 -3.13 -8.79
N HIS A 250 30.81 -1.88 -8.75
CA HIS A 250 31.61 -0.75 -9.22
C HIS A 250 32.94 -0.64 -8.45
N PHE A 251 32.89 -0.67 -7.12
CA PHE A 251 34.08 -0.59 -6.27
C PHE A 251 35.10 -1.71 -6.59
N MET A 252 34.64 -2.94 -6.76
CA MET A 252 35.51 -4.10 -7.05
C MET A 252 36.07 -4.12 -8.49
N GLN A 253 35.40 -3.42 -9.41
CA GLN A 253 35.86 -3.25 -10.80
C GLN A 253 36.84 -2.10 -10.93
N THR A 254 36.58 -0.97 -10.26
CA THR A 254 37.37 0.26 -10.35
C THR A 254 38.63 0.22 -9.46
N THR A 255 38.59 -0.53 -8.36
CA THR A 255 39.74 -0.63 -7.44
C THR A 255 40.53 -1.92 -7.62
N SER A 256 41.85 -1.83 -7.40
CA SER A 256 42.79 -2.96 -7.38
C SER A 256 43.09 -3.46 -5.97
N PHE A 257 42.22 -3.17 -4.99
CA PHE A 257 42.43 -3.60 -3.61
C PHE A 257 42.30 -5.12 -3.48
N GLU A 258 43.28 -5.74 -2.84
CA GLU A 258 43.21 -7.15 -2.50
C GLU A 258 42.36 -7.37 -1.23
N PRO A 259 41.64 -8.50 -1.09
CA PRO A 259 40.84 -8.78 0.10
C PRO A 259 41.64 -8.73 1.42
N SER A 260 42.95 -9.03 1.38
CA SER A 260 43.86 -8.90 2.53
C SER A 260 44.05 -7.45 2.97
N GLU A 261 44.18 -6.53 2.02
CA GLU A 261 44.37 -5.10 2.26
C GLU A 261 43.12 -4.49 2.88
N LEU A 262 41.94 -4.80 2.32
CA LEU A 262 40.65 -4.35 2.84
C LEU A 262 40.43 -4.80 4.29
N ARG A 263 40.79 -6.05 4.60
CA ARG A 263 40.76 -6.58 5.99
C ARG A 263 41.74 -5.86 6.90
N CYS A 264 42.92 -5.51 6.40
CA CYS A 264 43.93 -4.77 7.17
C CYS A 264 43.43 -3.35 7.51
N LYS A 265 42.78 -2.66 6.56
CA LYS A 265 42.16 -1.34 6.78
C LYS A 265 41.11 -1.37 7.89
N VAL A 266 40.20 -2.34 7.86
CA VAL A 266 39.20 -2.50 8.93
C VAL A 266 39.86 -2.78 10.29
N ARG A 267 40.92 -3.59 10.34
CA ARG A 267 41.66 -3.85 11.59
C ARG A 267 42.34 -2.60 12.17
N LYS A 268 42.74 -1.66 11.31
CA LYS A 268 43.30 -0.36 11.69
C LYS A 268 42.22 0.67 12.07
N GLY A 269 40.94 0.32 11.97
CA GLY A 269 39.82 1.24 12.21
C GLY A 269 39.63 2.28 11.10
N GLU A 270 40.20 2.07 9.93
CA GLU A 270 40.01 2.95 8.78
C GLU A 270 38.57 2.83 8.25
N VAL A 271 37.96 3.95 7.89
CA VAL A 271 36.65 4.02 7.23
C VAL A 271 36.82 4.71 5.89
N LEU A 272 36.31 4.10 4.82
CA LEU A 272 36.27 4.71 3.49
C LEU A 272 34.97 5.45 3.29
N ASN A 273 35.04 6.67 2.73
CA ASN A 273 33.85 7.41 2.40
C ASN A 273 33.25 6.86 1.09
N VAL A 274 32.00 6.40 1.16
CA VAL A 274 31.27 5.89 -0.01
C VAL A 274 31.26 6.91 -1.15
N ASP A 275 31.11 8.20 -0.87
CA ASP A 275 30.96 9.24 -1.90
C ASP A 275 32.24 9.43 -2.74
N GLN A 276 33.40 8.97 -2.26
CA GLN A 276 34.65 8.94 -3.03
C GLN A 276 34.69 7.81 -4.07
N TYR A 277 33.81 6.82 -3.93
CA TYR A 277 33.75 5.61 -4.76
C TYR A 277 32.37 5.39 -5.38
N LYS A 278 31.49 6.40 -5.30
CA LYS A 278 30.22 6.42 -6.03
C LYS A 278 30.47 6.74 -7.51
N ILE A 279 29.57 6.26 -8.35
CA ILE A 279 29.46 6.63 -9.78
C ILE A 279 28.99 8.08 -9.86
#